data_AF-A0A5E4GBT1-F1
#
_entry.id   AF-A0A5E4GBT1-F1
#
_cell.length_a   1.000
_cell.length_b   1.000
_cell.length_c   1.000
_cell.angle_alpha   90.00
_cell.angle_beta   90.00
_cell.angle_gamma   90.00
#
_symmetry.space_group_name_H-M   'P 1'
#
loop_
_entity.id
_entity.type
_entity.pdbx_description
1 polymer ?
#
loop_
_entity_poly.entity_id
_entity_poly.type
_entity_poly.pdbx_seq_one_letter_code
_entity_poly.pdbx_strand_id
1 'polypeptide(L)'
;DADDKRPEGWEEASEQKEITAEKHTEAGGDQQIFMISTIAMAVSYLLFWFGFNDYLKNNKEAQAGEHPQVTERENLWTLNKKVRKKKRLRKEIVASWLAFFVFSMVKAAGSTFFFEQISNLKNPIHNYDPAVYFNVLSSFSRYIISFLFPKLIPKRTRVRIGCGMASTVLCCVAAWVVEIHRMRKVTRAGLEDDTFDISMSIFWLVPQFFLLGLMEGLAVDGLIDLLADRVDEEDKEMAKNYGSHTSDLVVGIGKLLTAPISLAFSHRWFNDSINLSRLDKFYRRLTFLSLCSFVYYLYVRFYFYSKDDTHNSAIEEHEQGRNGSGVVEIATV
;
A
#
# COMPACT_ATOMS: atom_id res chain seq x y z
N ASP A 1 45.98 23.93 49.23
CA ASP A 1 44.54 24.06 48.98
C ASP A 1 44.25 25.22 48.07
N ALA A 2 44.23 24.95 46.76
CA ALA A 2 43.69 25.87 45.77
C ALA A 2 42.19 25.58 45.69
N ASP A 3 41.41 26.49 46.26
CA ASP A 3 39.96 26.44 46.43
C ASP A 3 39.28 26.39 45.04
N ASP A 4 38.61 25.28 44.73
CA ASP A 4 37.80 25.06 43.52
C ASP A 4 36.54 25.94 43.58
N LYS A 5 36.71 27.24 43.38
CA LYS A 5 35.59 28.19 43.25
C LYS A 5 35.00 28.09 41.85
N ARG A 6 34.21 27.04 41.63
CA ARG A 6 33.38 26.90 40.45
C ARG A 6 32.30 27.99 40.45
N PRO A 7 32.18 28.82 39.41
CA PRO A 7 31.21 29.92 39.36
C PRO A 7 29.76 29.42 39.50
N GLU A 8 28.91 30.15 40.22
CA GLU A 8 27.46 29.87 40.25
C GLU A 8 26.92 29.86 38.81
N GLY A 9 26.26 28.76 38.42
CA GLY A 9 25.76 28.52 37.06
C GLY A 9 26.64 27.60 36.19
N TRP A 10 27.81 27.14 36.68
CA TRP A 10 28.63 26.18 35.94
C TRP A 10 27.97 24.81 35.77
N GLU A 11 27.23 24.35 36.79
CA GLU A 11 26.50 23.07 36.73
C GLU A 11 25.37 23.14 35.70
N GLU A 12 24.55 24.19 35.71
CA GLU A 12 23.50 24.43 34.72
C GLU A 12 24.05 24.55 33.29
N ALA A 13 25.18 25.25 33.12
CA ALA A 13 25.83 25.38 31.82
C ALA A 13 26.45 24.06 31.33
N SER A 14 26.92 23.20 32.25
CA SER A 14 27.43 21.87 31.91
C SER A 14 26.30 20.91 31.53
N GLU A 15 25.18 20.96 32.25
CA GLU A 15 24.00 20.14 32.01
C GLU A 15 23.34 20.51 30.67
N GLN A 16 23.23 21.81 30.35
CA GLN A 16 22.77 22.25 29.03
C GLN A 16 23.67 21.80 27.88
N LYS A 17 24.99 21.78 28.09
CA LYS A 17 25.94 21.27 27.07
C LYS A 17 25.79 19.77 26.86
N GLU A 18 25.56 19.02 27.94
CA GLU A 18 25.37 17.57 27.89
C GLU A 18 24.06 17.21 27.18
N ILE A 19 22.95 17.89 27.51
CA ILE A 19 21.65 17.75 26.82
C ILE A 19 21.77 18.11 25.33
N THR A 20 22.53 19.16 24.99
CA THR A 20 22.73 19.57 23.60
C THR A 20 23.57 18.54 22.83
N ALA A 21 24.60 17.98 23.46
CA ALA A 21 25.44 16.93 22.88
C ALA A 21 24.65 15.62 22.68
N GLU A 22 23.78 15.25 23.63
CA GLU A 22 22.92 14.07 23.55
C GLU A 22 21.91 14.21 22.39
N LYS A 23 21.25 15.36 22.28
CA LYS A 23 20.36 15.67 21.13
C LYS A 23 21.07 15.62 19.78
N HIS A 24 22.31 16.12 19.69
CA HIS A 24 23.10 16.02 18.45
C HIS A 24 23.49 14.57 18.12
N THR A 25 23.71 13.74 19.13
CA THR A 25 24.07 12.33 18.97
C THR A 25 22.86 11.50 18.54
N GLU A 26 21.68 11.73 19.15
CA GLU A 26 20.41 11.13 18.73
C GLU A 26 20.02 11.52 17.30
N ALA A 27 20.10 12.81 16.96
CA ALA A 27 19.81 13.28 15.60
C ALA A 27 20.76 12.66 14.55
N GLY A 28 22.03 12.46 14.91
CA GLY A 28 23.00 11.75 14.07
C GLY A 28 22.66 10.26 13.89
N GLY A 29 22.20 9.60 14.94
CA GLY A 29 21.74 8.20 14.91
C GLY A 29 20.51 8.01 14.03
N ASP A 30 19.50 8.86 14.18
CA ASP A 30 18.28 8.85 13.38
C ASP A 30 18.58 9.09 11.89
N GLN A 31 19.50 10.02 11.60
CA GLN A 31 19.92 10.32 10.23
C GLN A 31 20.67 9.14 9.60
N GLN A 32 21.49 8.40 10.36
CA GLN A 32 22.16 7.18 9.88
C GLN A 32 21.18 6.03 9.65
N ILE A 33 20.25 5.79 10.58
CA ILE A 33 19.21 4.75 10.43
C ILE A 33 18.35 5.02 9.19
N PHE A 34 18.03 6.28 8.92
CA PHE A 34 17.31 6.71 7.73
C PHE A 34 18.10 6.45 6.44
N MET A 35 19.40 6.75 6.44
CA MET A 35 20.29 6.53 5.29
C MET A 35 20.47 5.04 4.96
N ILE A 36 20.63 4.19 5.99
CA ILE A 36 20.73 2.73 5.81
C ILE A 36 19.43 2.17 5.23
N SER A 37 18.28 2.63 5.73
CA SER A 37 16.96 2.20 5.23
C SER A 37 16.74 2.62 3.77
N THR A 38 17.14 3.83 3.37
CA THR A 38 17.02 4.29 1.98
C THR A 38 17.94 3.55 1.03
N ILE A 39 19.16 3.20 1.45
CA ILE A 39 20.08 2.38 0.65
C ILE A 39 19.56 0.95 0.49
N ALA A 40 19.17 0.30 1.60
CA ALA A 40 18.60 -1.05 1.57
C ALA A 40 17.34 -1.12 0.68
N MET A 41 16.53 -0.06 0.69
CA MET A 41 15.39 0.09 -0.19
C MET A 41 15.78 0.28 -1.67
N ALA A 42 16.74 1.14 -1.98
CA ALA A 42 17.19 1.35 -3.35
C ALA A 42 17.72 0.03 -3.94
N VAL A 43 18.48 -0.73 -3.14
CA VAL A 43 18.96 -2.07 -3.48
C VAL A 43 17.79 -3.04 -3.68
N SER A 44 16.81 -3.07 -2.77
CA SER A 44 15.64 -3.96 -2.89
C SER A 44 14.76 -3.64 -4.10
N TYR A 45 14.55 -2.36 -4.41
CA TYR A 45 13.81 -1.91 -5.59
C TYR A 45 14.56 -2.24 -6.88
N LEU A 46 15.89 -2.06 -6.90
CA LEU A 46 16.73 -2.44 -8.03
C LEU A 46 16.73 -3.95 -8.23
N LEU A 47 16.84 -4.76 -7.17
CA LEU A 47 16.77 -6.22 -7.24
C LEU A 47 15.41 -6.69 -7.73
N PHE A 48 14.31 -6.09 -7.23
CA PHE A 48 12.97 -6.37 -7.72
C PHE A 48 12.82 -6.01 -9.20
N TRP A 49 13.27 -4.83 -9.60
CA TRP A 49 13.18 -4.38 -11.00
C TRP A 49 14.02 -5.24 -11.92
N PHE A 50 15.23 -5.61 -11.51
CA PHE A 50 16.12 -6.48 -12.26
C PHE A 50 15.56 -7.90 -12.37
N GLY A 51 15.11 -8.49 -11.26
CA GLY A 51 14.51 -9.82 -11.23
C GLY A 51 13.20 -9.91 -12.02
N PHE A 52 12.33 -8.91 -11.91
CA PHE A 52 11.10 -8.84 -12.69
C PHE A 52 11.37 -8.67 -14.20
N ASN A 53 12.37 -7.87 -14.56
CA ASN A 53 12.73 -7.65 -15.96
C ASN A 53 13.45 -8.87 -16.56
N ASP A 54 14.24 -9.59 -15.77
CA ASP A 54 14.91 -10.85 -16.16
C ASP A 54 13.90 -12.00 -16.30
N TYR A 55 12.98 -12.16 -15.35
CA TYR A 55 11.85 -13.09 -15.46
C TYR A 55 11.04 -12.87 -16.74
N LEU A 56 10.72 -11.61 -17.05
CA LEU A 56 10.01 -11.26 -18.29
C LEU A 56 10.86 -11.46 -19.56
N LYS A 57 12.18 -11.51 -19.46
CA LYS A 57 13.09 -11.75 -20.57
C LYS A 57 13.20 -13.26 -20.84
N ASN A 58 13.41 -14.07 -19.81
CA ASN A 58 13.52 -15.53 -19.94
C ASN A 58 12.21 -16.15 -20.43
N ASN A 59 11.06 -15.62 -20.01
CA ASN A 59 9.76 -16.05 -20.51
C ASN A 59 9.53 -15.69 -22.01
N LYS A 60 10.26 -14.70 -22.57
CA LYS A 60 10.25 -14.46 -24.03
C LYS A 60 11.06 -15.50 -24.79
N GLU A 61 12.17 -15.95 -24.22
CA GLU A 61 13.07 -16.92 -24.86
C GLU A 61 12.43 -18.32 -24.87
N ALA A 62 11.71 -18.68 -23.80
CA ALA A 62 10.90 -19.90 -23.75
C ALA A 62 9.76 -19.91 -24.80
N GLN A 63 9.03 -18.79 -24.96
CA GLN A 63 7.94 -18.68 -25.95
C GLN A 63 8.43 -18.50 -27.40
N ALA A 64 9.73 -18.26 -27.63
CA ALA A 64 10.30 -18.12 -28.97
C ALA A 64 10.76 -19.45 -29.58
N GLY A 65 10.82 -20.53 -28.80
CA GLY A 65 11.31 -21.85 -29.22
C GLY A 65 10.31 -22.70 -30.01
N GLU A 66 9.02 -22.35 -30.01
CA GLU A 66 7.97 -23.11 -30.72
C GLU A 66 7.29 -22.23 -31.78
N HIS A 67 7.71 -22.31 -33.04
CA HIS A 67 6.85 -21.91 -34.15
C HIS A 67 7.18 -22.69 -35.44
N PRO A 68 6.24 -23.51 -35.97
CA PRO A 68 6.28 -23.97 -37.35
C PRO A 68 5.92 -22.82 -38.32
N GLN A 69 6.36 -22.94 -39.59
CA GLN A 69 6.32 -21.87 -40.59
C GLN A 69 4.90 -21.37 -40.88
N VAL A 70 4.59 -20.16 -40.38
CA VAL A 70 3.41 -19.35 -40.70
C VAL A 70 3.89 -17.98 -41.18
N THR A 71 3.16 -17.35 -42.09
CA THR A 71 3.52 -16.13 -42.82
C THR A 71 4.08 -15.02 -41.92
N GLU A 72 5.31 -14.58 -42.19
CA GLU A 72 6.11 -13.66 -41.37
C GLU A 72 5.37 -12.36 -40.94
N ARG A 73 4.48 -11.82 -41.79
CA ARG A 73 3.69 -10.62 -41.47
C ARG A 73 2.61 -10.83 -40.40
N GLU A 74 1.93 -11.98 -40.39
CA GLU A 74 0.90 -12.28 -39.38
C GLU A 74 1.55 -12.50 -38.01
N ASN A 75 2.73 -13.14 -38.02
CA ASN A 75 3.56 -13.31 -36.83
C ASN A 75 4.08 -11.96 -36.30
N LEU A 76 4.53 -11.04 -37.17
CA LEU A 76 4.99 -9.71 -36.74
C LEU A 76 3.87 -8.84 -36.17
N TRP A 77 2.66 -8.90 -36.76
CA TRP A 77 1.52 -8.13 -36.25
C TRP A 77 1.03 -8.67 -34.90
N THR A 78 0.88 -10.00 -34.78
CA THR A 78 0.48 -10.63 -33.51
C THR A 78 1.53 -10.43 -32.42
N LEU A 79 2.82 -10.51 -32.75
CA LEU A 79 3.92 -10.22 -31.83
C LEU A 79 3.93 -8.76 -31.39
N ASN A 80 3.76 -7.80 -32.31
CA ASN A 80 3.65 -6.38 -31.96
C ASN A 80 2.42 -6.08 -31.07
N LYS A 81 1.28 -6.73 -31.33
CA LYS A 81 0.07 -6.65 -30.50
C LYS A 81 0.34 -7.17 -29.08
N LYS A 82 0.98 -8.34 -28.95
CA LYS A 82 1.39 -8.92 -27.65
C LYS A 82 2.38 -8.02 -26.91
N VAL A 83 3.42 -7.51 -27.58
CA VAL A 83 4.44 -6.63 -26.98
C VAL A 83 3.85 -5.29 -26.52
N ARG A 84 2.97 -4.67 -27.31
CA ARG A 84 2.29 -3.42 -26.94
C ARG A 84 1.36 -3.60 -25.73
N LYS A 85 0.55 -4.67 -25.72
CA LYS A 85 -0.27 -5.03 -24.56
C LYS A 85 0.59 -5.21 -23.30
N LYS A 86 1.69 -5.99 -23.37
CA LYS A 86 2.64 -6.20 -22.26
C LYS A 86 3.29 -4.88 -21.78
N LYS A 87 3.72 -3.99 -22.67
CA LYS A 87 4.31 -2.68 -22.29
C LYS A 87 3.30 -1.77 -21.60
N ARG A 88 2.05 -1.76 -22.07
CA ARG A 88 0.98 -0.93 -21.51
C ARG A 88 0.54 -1.41 -20.13
N LEU A 89 0.38 -2.72 -19.97
CA LEU A 89 0.07 -3.33 -18.68
C LEU A 89 1.14 -3.05 -17.64
N ARG A 90 2.43 -3.07 -18.03
CA ARG A 90 3.51 -2.63 -17.16
C ARG A 90 3.35 -1.18 -16.70
N LYS A 91 2.96 -0.27 -17.58
CA LYS A 91 2.69 1.13 -17.21
C LYS A 91 1.48 1.26 -16.27
N GLU A 92 0.41 0.50 -16.49
CA GLU A 92 -0.77 0.46 -15.60
C GLU A 92 -0.38 -0.06 -14.20
N ILE A 93 0.41 -1.12 -14.13
CA ILE A 93 0.89 -1.70 -12.86
C ILE A 93 1.78 -0.68 -12.13
N VAL A 94 2.81 -0.14 -12.79
CA VAL A 94 3.72 0.85 -12.18
C VAL A 94 2.96 2.09 -11.72
N ALA A 95 2.01 2.59 -12.51
CA ALA A 95 1.18 3.73 -12.11
C ALA A 95 0.29 3.39 -10.90
N SER A 96 -0.21 2.15 -10.80
CA SER A 96 -1.03 1.68 -9.68
C SER A 96 -0.23 1.50 -8.39
N TRP A 97 1.06 1.19 -8.46
CA TRP A 97 1.92 1.04 -7.28
C TRP A 97 2.02 2.32 -6.43
N LEU A 98 1.92 3.50 -7.05
CA LEU A 98 1.83 4.76 -6.32
C LEU A 98 0.57 4.84 -5.45
N ALA A 99 -0.54 4.20 -5.86
CA ALA A 99 -1.74 4.14 -5.06
C ALA A 99 -1.58 3.19 -3.87
N PHE A 100 -0.87 2.07 -4.06
CA PHE A 100 -0.56 1.10 -3.01
C PHE A 100 0.38 1.64 -1.93
N PHE A 101 1.14 2.70 -2.21
CA PHE A 101 1.97 3.36 -1.21
C PHE A 101 1.15 3.81 0.02
N VAL A 102 0.02 4.48 -0.21
CA VAL A 102 -0.86 4.94 0.87
C VAL A 102 -1.53 3.75 1.57
N PHE A 103 -1.88 2.69 0.83
CA PHE A 103 -2.35 1.45 1.42
C PHE A 103 -1.34 0.87 2.42
N SER A 104 -0.05 0.87 2.09
CA SER A 104 1.01 0.42 3.00
C SER A 104 1.11 1.27 4.25
N MET A 105 0.91 2.60 4.15
CA MET A 105 0.85 3.48 5.33
C MET A 105 -0.31 3.14 6.25
N VAL A 106 -1.50 2.88 5.70
CA VAL A 106 -2.66 2.46 6.49
C VAL A 106 -2.41 1.11 7.14
N LYS A 107 -1.77 0.18 6.43
CA LYS A 107 -1.38 -1.10 7.02
C LYS A 107 -0.31 -0.96 8.10
N ALA A 108 0.62 0.00 7.98
CA ALA A 108 1.58 0.34 9.02
C ALA A 108 0.86 0.85 10.28
N ALA A 109 -0.04 1.81 10.12
CA ALA A 109 -0.86 2.36 11.20
C ALA A 109 -1.72 1.28 11.88
N GLY A 110 -2.23 0.31 11.11
CA GLY A 110 -2.97 -0.84 11.63
C GLY A 110 -2.11 -1.82 12.43
N SER A 111 -0.80 -1.91 12.17
CA SER A 111 0.12 -2.75 12.95
C SER A 111 0.73 -2.06 14.17
N THR A 112 0.64 -0.73 14.27
CA THR A 112 1.21 0.04 15.38
C THR A 112 0.12 0.75 16.17
N PHE A 113 -0.42 1.85 15.64
CA PHE A 113 -1.35 2.71 16.35
C PHE A 113 -2.67 2.02 16.73
N PHE A 114 -3.18 1.10 15.92
CA PHE A 114 -4.39 0.36 16.29
C PHE A 114 -4.17 -0.54 17.51
N PHE A 115 -2.96 -1.08 17.68
CA PHE A 115 -2.58 -1.85 18.86
C PHE A 115 -2.27 -0.92 20.05
N GLU A 116 -1.74 0.27 19.80
CA GLU A 116 -1.59 1.27 20.87
C GLU A 116 -2.95 1.78 21.37
N GLN A 117 -3.98 1.82 20.52
CA GLN A 117 -5.33 2.15 20.98
C GLN A 117 -5.92 1.05 21.89
N ILE A 118 -5.50 -0.21 21.72
CA ILE A 118 -5.99 -1.33 22.53
C ILE A 118 -5.56 -1.19 24.00
N SER A 119 -4.32 -0.77 24.27
CA SER A 119 -3.78 -0.64 25.64
C SER A 119 -4.49 0.44 26.46
N ASN A 120 -5.11 1.41 25.78
CA ASN A 120 -5.73 2.58 26.39
C ASN A 120 -7.27 2.47 26.55
N LEU A 121 -7.83 1.26 26.41
CA LEU A 121 -9.28 1.05 26.39
C LEU A 121 -9.73 -0.06 27.34
N LYS A 122 -10.96 0.10 27.85
CA LYS A 122 -11.54 -0.86 28.77
C LYS A 122 -11.90 -2.15 28.07
N ASN A 123 -11.20 -3.22 28.43
CA ASN A 123 -11.45 -4.58 27.99
C ASN A 123 -12.41 -5.31 28.95
N PRO A 124 -13.64 -5.66 28.54
CA PRO A 124 -14.57 -6.44 29.36
C PRO A 124 -14.24 -7.93 29.40
N ILE A 125 -13.40 -8.43 28.49
CA ILE A 125 -13.01 -9.85 28.39
C ILE A 125 -11.66 -10.02 29.09
N HIS A 126 -11.69 -10.15 30.41
CA HIS A 126 -10.48 -10.17 31.24
C HIS A 126 -9.52 -11.35 30.99
N ASN A 127 -9.98 -12.44 30.37
CA ASN A 127 -9.20 -13.68 30.25
C ASN A 127 -8.29 -13.77 29.01
N TYR A 128 -8.37 -12.83 28.08
CA TYR A 128 -7.61 -12.88 26.82
C TYR A 128 -7.06 -11.51 26.45
N ASP A 129 -5.84 -11.50 25.91
CA ASP A 129 -5.24 -10.30 25.33
C ASP A 129 -6.09 -9.82 24.14
N PRO A 130 -6.58 -8.56 24.16
CA PRO A 130 -7.31 -8.01 23.05
C PRO A 130 -6.65 -8.06 21.69
N ALA A 131 -5.33 -7.96 21.65
CA ALA A 131 -4.56 -8.07 20.43
C ALA A 131 -4.88 -9.36 19.66
N VAL A 132 -5.10 -10.46 20.39
CA VAL A 132 -5.40 -11.78 19.82
C VAL A 132 -6.71 -11.75 19.07
N TYR A 133 -7.83 -11.36 19.70
CA TYR A 133 -9.13 -11.43 19.04
C TYR A 133 -9.30 -10.38 17.93
N PHE A 134 -8.64 -9.22 17.99
CA PHE A 134 -8.62 -8.28 16.86
C PHE A 134 -7.79 -8.77 15.67
N ASN A 135 -6.69 -9.49 15.94
CA ASN A 135 -5.92 -10.14 14.88
C ASN A 135 -6.72 -11.29 14.24
N VAL A 136 -7.41 -12.10 15.04
CA VAL A 136 -8.33 -13.13 14.54
C VAL A 136 -9.44 -12.48 13.70
N LEU A 137 -10.04 -11.37 14.16
CA LEU A 137 -11.07 -10.64 13.42
C LEU A 137 -10.56 -10.15 12.05
N SER A 138 -9.36 -9.57 12.02
CA SER A 138 -8.75 -9.06 10.78
C SER A 138 -8.42 -10.19 9.81
N SER A 139 -7.84 -11.29 10.34
CA SER A 139 -7.49 -12.47 9.56
C SER A 139 -8.72 -13.18 9.01
N PHE A 140 -9.78 -13.29 9.82
CA PHE A 140 -11.06 -13.84 9.41
C PHE A 140 -11.73 -12.97 8.34
N SER A 141 -11.74 -11.65 8.51
CA SER A 141 -12.26 -10.69 7.52
C SER A 141 -11.54 -10.85 6.17
N ARG A 142 -10.20 -10.91 6.19
CA ARG A 142 -9.37 -11.18 5.01
C ARG A 142 -9.76 -12.51 4.36
N TYR A 143 -9.81 -13.59 5.13
CA TYR A 143 -10.15 -14.91 4.62
C TYR A 143 -11.52 -14.96 3.94
N ILE A 144 -12.55 -14.42 4.62
CA ILE A 144 -13.93 -14.42 4.13
C ILE A 144 -14.03 -13.65 2.82
N ILE A 145 -13.49 -12.43 2.75
CA ILE A 145 -13.61 -11.65 1.51
C ILE A 145 -12.84 -12.29 0.37
N SER A 146 -11.69 -12.89 0.65
CA SER A 146 -10.88 -13.57 -0.36
C SER A 146 -11.53 -14.82 -0.92
N PHE A 147 -12.33 -15.50 -0.09
CA PHE A 147 -13.15 -16.63 -0.52
C PHE A 147 -14.43 -16.22 -1.26
N LEU A 148 -15.09 -15.14 -0.81
CA LEU A 148 -16.38 -14.70 -1.34
C LEU A 148 -16.25 -13.88 -2.64
N PHE A 149 -15.27 -12.99 -2.73
CA PHE A 149 -15.17 -12.04 -3.85
C PHE A 149 -15.07 -12.74 -5.22
N PRO A 150 -14.22 -13.76 -5.42
CA PRO A 150 -14.15 -14.47 -6.70
C PRO A 150 -15.44 -15.20 -7.07
N LYS A 151 -16.24 -15.63 -6.08
CA LYS A 151 -17.55 -16.25 -6.30
C LYS A 151 -18.61 -15.24 -6.69
N LEU A 152 -18.57 -14.04 -6.10
CA LEU A 152 -19.56 -12.99 -6.35
C LEU A 152 -19.29 -12.23 -7.66
N ILE A 153 -18.01 -11.95 -7.96
CA ILE A 153 -17.61 -11.13 -9.11
C ILE A 153 -16.45 -11.82 -9.85
N PRO A 154 -16.74 -12.84 -10.68
CA PRO A 154 -15.70 -13.62 -11.35
C PRO A 154 -14.91 -12.78 -12.36
N LYS A 155 -13.60 -13.04 -12.45
CA LYS A 155 -12.65 -12.49 -13.44
C LYS A 155 -12.53 -10.95 -13.47
N ARG A 156 -12.93 -10.24 -12.41
CA ARG A 156 -12.75 -8.77 -12.28
C ARG A 156 -11.71 -8.40 -11.22
N THR A 157 -10.49 -8.90 -11.36
CA THR A 157 -9.34 -8.63 -10.48
C THR A 157 -9.09 -7.13 -10.27
N ARG A 158 -9.27 -6.32 -11.30
CA ARG A 158 -9.16 -4.85 -11.22
C ARG A 158 -10.24 -4.20 -10.35
N VAL A 159 -11.48 -4.70 -10.40
CA VAL A 159 -12.56 -4.21 -9.54
C VAL A 159 -12.30 -4.59 -8.09
N ARG A 160 -11.77 -5.80 -7.86
CA ARG A 160 -11.34 -6.27 -6.53
C ARG A 160 -10.36 -5.30 -5.89
N ILE A 161 -9.31 -4.90 -6.62
CA ILE A 161 -8.32 -3.93 -6.16
C ILE A 161 -8.99 -2.58 -5.84
N GLY A 162 -9.88 -2.08 -6.72
CA GLY A 162 -10.63 -0.85 -6.48
C GLY A 162 -11.49 -0.89 -5.20
N CYS A 163 -12.19 -2.01 -4.95
CA CYS A 163 -12.94 -2.22 -3.71
C CYS A 163 -12.01 -2.26 -2.48
N GLY A 164 -10.80 -2.83 -2.62
CA GLY A 164 -9.78 -2.81 -1.58
C GLY A 164 -9.34 -1.40 -1.24
N MET A 165 -9.05 -0.59 -2.26
CA MET A 165 -8.71 0.83 -2.10
C MET A 165 -9.83 1.64 -1.45
N ALA A 166 -11.09 1.38 -1.81
CA ALA A 166 -12.24 2.00 -1.15
C ALA A 166 -12.34 1.57 0.32
N SER A 167 -12.10 0.29 0.61
CA SER A 167 -12.08 -0.25 1.98
C SER A 167 -10.97 0.37 2.83
N THR A 168 -9.81 0.69 2.23
CA THR A 168 -8.74 1.46 2.88
C THR A 168 -9.22 2.83 3.36
N VAL A 169 -9.97 3.56 2.52
CA VAL A 169 -10.55 4.86 2.90
C VAL A 169 -11.52 4.67 4.06
N LEU A 170 -12.42 3.69 3.98
CA LEU A 170 -13.38 3.40 5.05
C LEU A 170 -12.67 3.01 6.35
N CYS A 171 -11.59 2.24 6.29
CA CYS A 171 -10.76 1.88 7.44
C CYS A 171 -10.21 3.12 8.14
N CYS A 172 -9.67 4.08 7.38
CA CYS A 172 -9.18 5.35 7.93
C CYS A 172 -10.31 6.20 8.53
N VAL A 173 -11.47 6.25 7.86
CA VAL A 173 -12.65 6.96 8.38
C VAL A 173 -13.11 6.36 9.70
N ALA A 174 -13.19 5.02 9.79
CA ALA A 174 -13.55 4.34 11.02
C ALA A 174 -12.59 4.69 12.16
N ALA A 175 -11.27 4.60 11.91
CA ALA A 175 -10.26 4.96 12.90
C ALA A 175 -10.35 6.43 13.34
N TRP A 176 -10.59 7.33 12.39
CA TRP A 176 -10.77 8.74 12.70
C TRP A 176 -12.03 9.00 13.55
N VAL A 177 -13.14 8.33 13.26
CA VAL A 177 -14.39 8.45 14.03
C VAL A 177 -14.23 7.91 15.45
N VAL A 178 -13.58 6.76 15.61
CA VAL A 178 -13.26 6.16 16.92
C VAL A 178 -12.43 7.14 17.75
N GLU A 179 -11.43 7.76 17.14
CA GLU A 179 -10.55 8.69 17.84
C GLU A 179 -11.24 10.02 18.20
N ILE A 180 -12.10 10.56 17.31
CA ILE A 180 -12.97 11.69 17.65
C ILE A 180 -13.87 11.36 18.85
N HIS A 181 -14.44 10.15 18.88
CA HIS A 181 -15.30 9.72 19.98
C HIS A 181 -14.51 9.64 21.30
N ARG A 182 -13.29 9.10 21.26
CA ARG A 182 -12.37 9.05 22.40
C ARG A 182 -12.04 10.46 22.91
N MET A 183 -11.63 11.35 22.01
CA MET A 183 -11.31 12.75 22.34
C MET A 183 -12.49 13.50 22.96
N ARG A 184 -13.70 13.33 22.44
CA ARG A 184 -14.91 13.96 23.03
C ARG A 184 -15.17 13.49 24.46
N LYS A 185 -14.86 12.24 24.80
CA LYS A 185 -14.98 11.74 26.18
C LYS A 185 -13.95 12.38 27.09
N VAL A 186 -12.70 12.50 26.64
CA VAL A 186 -11.62 13.17 27.39
C VAL A 186 -11.99 14.63 27.67
N THR A 187 -12.36 15.40 26.64
CA THR A 187 -12.72 16.82 26.79
C THR A 187 -13.92 17.03 27.71
N ARG A 188 -14.94 16.17 27.65
CA ARG A 188 -16.14 16.28 28.51
C ARG A 188 -15.87 15.97 29.97
N ALA A 189 -14.86 15.15 30.25
CA ALA A 189 -14.48 14.81 31.61
C ALA A 189 -13.63 15.91 32.26
N GLY A 190 -13.22 16.95 31.52
CA GLY A 190 -12.35 18.01 32.03
C GLY A 190 -10.93 17.52 32.38
N LEU A 191 -10.54 16.37 31.82
CA LEU A 191 -9.29 15.67 32.14
C LEU A 191 -8.23 16.14 31.14
N GLU A 192 -7.45 17.15 31.53
CA GLU A 192 -6.25 17.58 30.81
C GLU A 192 -4.97 16.88 31.31
N ASP A 193 -5.08 16.02 32.33
CA ASP A 193 -3.94 15.41 33.02
C ASP A 193 -3.79 13.89 32.74
N ASP A 194 -2.53 13.43 32.71
CA ASP A 194 -2.01 12.19 32.10
C ASP A 194 -2.44 10.84 32.74
N THR A 195 -3.47 10.83 33.59
CA THR A 195 -3.74 9.69 34.49
C THR A 195 -5.20 9.25 34.59
N PHE A 196 -5.95 9.09 33.49
CA PHE A 196 -7.29 8.47 33.62
C PHE A 196 -7.73 7.52 32.50
N ASP A 197 -8.23 6.37 32.97
CA ASP A 197 -8.90 5.28 32.27
C ASP A 197 -10.14 5.82 31.53
N ILE A 198 -9.99 6.07 30.23
CA ILE A 198 -11.10 6.47 29.37
C ILE A 198 -12.06 5.28 29.34
N SER A 199 -13.21 5.43 30.01
CA SER A 199 -14.31 4.45 29.99
C SER A 199 -14.95 4.36 28.60
N MET A 200 -14.19 3.82 27.65
CA MET A 200 -14.57 3.49 26.30
C MET A 200 -14.30 2.02 26.11
N SER A 201 -15.36 1.31 25.71
CA SER A 201 -15.25 -0.11 25.43
C SER A 201 -14.35 -0.33 24.23
N ILE A 202 -13.50 -1.35 24.34
CA ILE A 202 -12.60 -1.74 23.25
C ILE A 202 -13.33 -2.19 21.98
N PHE A 203 -14.61 -2.60 22.06
CA PHE A 203 -15.41 -3.01 20.89
C PHE A 203 -15.62 -1.90 19.85
N TRP A 204 -15.39 -0.63 20.20
CA TRP A 204 -15.38 0.46 19.22
C TRP A 204 -14.31 0.30 18.14
N LEU A 205 -13.28 -0.53 18.35
CA LEU A 205 -12.21 -0.79 17.37
C LEU A 205 -12.60 -1.89 16.36
N VAL A 206 -13.71 -2.59 16.57
CA VAL A 206 -14.18 -3.67 15.68
C VAL A 206 -14.28 -3.20 14.21
N PRO A 207 -14.89 -2.03 13.89
CA PRO A 207 -15.02 -1.60 12.51
C PRO A 207 -13.68 -1.38 11.81
N GLN A 208 -12.70 -0.73 12.48
CA GLN A 208 -11.40 -0.45 11.88
C GLN A 208 -10.57 -1.73 11.65
N PHE A 209 -10.59 -2.70 12.57
CA PHE A 209 -9.88 -3.99 12.37
C PHE A 209 -10.58 -4.88 11.34
N PHE A 210 -11.91 -4.91 11.32
CA PHE A 210 -12.65 -5.62 10.28
C PHE A 210 -12.33 -5.07 8.88
N LEU A 211 -12.33 -3.75 8.72
CA LEU A 211 -11.98 -3.07 7.46
C LEU A 211 -10.50 -3.23 7.11
N LEU A 212 -9.60 -3.31 8.10
CA LEU A 212 -8.18 -3.59 7.90
C LEU A 212 -7.96 -4.96 7.22
N GLY A 213 -8.69 -5.99 7.68
CA GLY A 213 -8.68 -7.31 7.02
C GLY A 213 -9.30 -7.28 5.63
N LEU A 214 -10.42 -6.55 5.49
CA LEU A 214 -11.17 -6.45 4.24
C LEU A 214 -10.33 -5.81 3.13
N MET A 215 -9.68 -4.67 3.42
CA MET A 215 -8.83 -3.99 2.45
C MET A 215 -7.67 -4.86 2.01
N GLU A 216 -7.13 -5.68 2.91
CA GLU A 216 -5.99 -6.56 2.63
C GLU A 216 -6.39 -7.70 1.69
N GLY A 217 -7.49 -8.42 2.00
CA GLY A 217 -8.00 -9.50 1.15
C GLY A 217 -8.54 -9.03 -0.20
N LEU A 218 -8.89 -7.75 -0.35
CA LEU A 218 -9.31 -7.18 -1.63
C LEU A 218 -8.13 -6.65 -2.45
N ALA A 219 -7.25 -5.85 -1.84
CA ALA A 219 -6.18 -5.17 -2.56
C ALA A 219 -4.97 -6.08 -2.82
N VAL A 220 -4.49 -6.81 -1.80
CA VAL A 220 -3.30 -7.67 -1.92
C VAL A 220 -3.59 -8.89 -2.77
N ASP A 221 -4.63 -9.65 -2.44
CA ASP A 221 -4.99 -10.83 -3.21
C ASP A 221 -5.46 -10.45 -4.63
N GLY A 222 -6.08 -9.29 -4.80
CA GLY A 222 -6.40 -8.75 -6.13
C GLY A 222 -5.15 -8.46 -6.96
N LEU A 223 -4.07 -7.98 -6.35
CA LEU A 223 -2.79 -7.77 -7.01
C LEU A 223 -2.11 -9.11 -7.35
N ILE A 224 -2.15 -10.08 -6.44
CA ILE A 224 -1.62 -11.44 -6.66
C ILE A 224 -2.35 -12.11 -7.83
N ASP A 225 -3.69 -12.09 -7.85
CA ASP A 225 -4.48 -12.66 -8.93
C ASP A 225 -4.22 -11.93 -10.26
N LEU A 226 -4.02 -10.61 -10.25
CA LEU A 226 -3.70 -9.83 -11.45
C LEU A 226 -2.30 -10.17 -12.02
N LEU A 227 -1.35 -10.56 -11.17
CA LEU A 227 -0.05 -11.07 -11.59
C LEU A 227 -0.17 -12.51 -12.12
N ALA A 228 -0.95 -13.35 -11.43
CA ALA A 228 -1.18 -14.75 -11.83
C ALA A 228 -1.92 -14.87 -13.17
N ASP A 229 -2.84 -13.95 -13.49
CA ASP A 229 -3.51 -13.87 -14.79
C ASP A 229 -2.57 -13.55 -15.98
N ARG A 230 -1.26 -13.38 -15.75
CA ARG A 230 -0.25 -13.07 -16.79
C ARG A 230 0.57 -14.28 -17.22
N VAL A 231 0.44 -15.39 -16.52
CA VAL A 231 1.26 -16.59 -16.71
C VAL A 231 0.36 -17.69 -17.23
N ASP A 232 0.96 -18.66 -17.90
CA ASP A 232 0.23 -19.81 -18.43
C ASP A 232 -0.34 -20.64 -17.25
N GLU A 233 -1.43 -21.38 -17.49
CA GLU A 233 -2.21 -22.02 -16.40
C GLU A 233 -1.36 -23.00 -15.57
N GLU A 234 -0.34 -23.62 -16.17
CA GLU A 234 0.59 -24.55 -15.50
C GLU A 234 1.47 -23.85 -14.45
N ASP A 235 1.81 -22.58 -14.65
CA ASP A 235 2.69 -21.79 -13.77
C ASP A 235 1.92 -20.89 -12.79
N LYS A 236 0.58 -20.93 -12.83
CA LYS A 236 -0.26 -19.97 -12.12
C LYS A 236 -0.15 -20.07 -10.60
N GLU A 237 -0.01 -21.28 -10.07
CA GLU A 237 0.20 -21.50 -8.64
C GLU A 237 1.56 -20.94 -8.18
N MET A 238 2.61 -21.21 -8.95
CA MET A 238 3.94 -20.66 -8.72
C MET A 238 3.91 -19.13 -8.76
N ALA A 239 3.21 -18.55 -9.74
CA ALA A 239 3.02 -17.11 -9.88
C ALA A 239 2.29 -16.48 -8.69
N LYS A 240 1.31 -17.18 -8.10
CA LYS A 240 0.62 -16.72 -6.88
C LYS A 240 1.56 -16.71 -5.68
N ASN A 241 2.40 -17.74 -5.53
CA ASN A 241 3.38 -17.80 -4.44
C ASN A 241 4.41 -16.66 -4.57
N TYR A 242 5.00 -16.46 -5.75
CA TYR A 242 5.90 -15.32 -6.00
C TYR A 242 5.19 -13.97 -5.83
N GLY A 243 3.92 -13.86 -6.27
CA GLY A 243 3.09 -12.68 -6.11
C GLY A 243 2.83 -12.33 -4.65
N SER A 244 2.66 -13.32 -3.77
CA SER A 244 2.52 -13.13 -2.33
C SER A 244 3.78 -12.54 -1.73
N HIS A 245 4.94 -13.18 -1.94
CA HIS A 245 6.22 -12.69 -1.42
C HIS A 245 6.57 -11.29 -1.96
N THR A 246 6.26 -11.03 -3.23
CA THR A 246 6.42 -9.71 -3.83
C THR A 246 5.53 -8.69 -3.14
N SER A 247 4.25 -9.01 -2.94
CA SER A 247 3.31 -8.09 -2.30
C SER A 247 3.71 -7.77 -0.86
N ASP A 248 4.20 -8.77 -0.12
CA ASP A 248 4.70 -8.59 1.24
C ASP A 248 5.94 -7.68 1.26
N LEU A 249 6.86 -7.84 0.32
CA LEU A 249 8.02 -6.96 0.17
C LEU A 249 7.58 -5.51 -0.12
N VAL A 250 6.63 -5.32 -1.04
CA VAL A 250 6.12 -3.99 -1.40
C VAL A 250 5.44 -3.31 -0.22
N VAL A 251 4.58 -4.05 0.48
CA VAL A 251 3.90 -3.56 1.68
C VAL A 251 4.93 -3.26 2.76
N GLY A 252 5.95 -4.11 2.94
CA GLY A 252 7.05 -3.91 3.87
C GLY A 252 7.85 -2.62 3.58
N ILE A 253 8.24 -2.40 2.33
CA ILE A 253 8.91 -1.17 1.89
C ILE A 253 8.02 0.05 2.16
N GLY A 254 6.73 -0.03 1.83
CA GLY A 254 5.79 1.06 2.09
C GLY A 254 5.62 1.36 3.60
N LYS A 255 5.66 0.34 4.46
CA LYS A 255 5.68 0.51 5.92
C LYS A 255 6.95 1.22 6.39
N LEU A 256 8.12 0.80 5.91
CA LEU A 256 9.40 1.47 6.24
C LEU A 256 9.42 2.93 5.81
N LEU A 257 8.84 3.23 4.65
CA LEU A 257 8.69 4.58 4.12
C LEU A 257 7.70 5.45 4.91
N THR A 258 6.81 4.84 5.70
CA THR A 258 5.75 5.57 6.43
C THR A 258 6.34 6.51 7.47
N ALA A 259 7.37 6.09 8.22
CA ALA A 259 8.01 6.90 9.25
C ALA A 259 8.69 8.18 8.69
N PRO A 260 9.59 8.09 7.71
CA PRO A 260 10.27 9.27 7.17
C PRO A 260 9.37 10.17 6.33
N ILE A 261 8.38 9.61 5.63
CA ILE A 261 7.41 10.43 4.90
C ILE A 261 6.48 11.12 5.89
N SER A 262 6.09 10.43 6.97
CA SER A 262 5.45 11.13 8.07
C SER A 262 6.36 12.25 8.52
N LEU A 263 7.63 12.00 8.88
CA LEU A 263 8.56 13.03 9.37
C LEU A 263 8.77 14.22 8.41
N ALA A 264 8.96 13.96 7.12
CA ALA A 264 9.18 14.96 6.08
C ALA A 264 7.95 15.82 5.80
N PHE A 265 6.76 15.22 5.79
CA PHE A 265 5.52 15.99 5.79
C PHE A 265 5.22 16.59 7.19
N SER A 266 5.93 16.15 8.24
CA SER A 266 5.72 16.45 9.67
C SER A 266 6.59 17.53 10.30
N HIS A 267 7.43 18.29 9.60
CA HIS A 267 8.02 19.49 10.21
C HIS A 267 6.92 20.47 10.74
N ARG A 268 5.64 20.24 10.37
CA ARG A 268 4.42 20.81 10.97
C ARG A 268 3.40 19.80 11.55
N TRP A 269 3.65 18.49 11.55
CA TRP A 269 2.67 17.49 12.04
C TRP A 269 2.93 17.02 13.48
N PHE A 270 4.17 17.03 13.96
CA PHE A 270 4.54 16.75 15.36
C PHE A 270 5.21 17.99 15.94
N ASN A 271 4.47 18.83 16.66
CA ASN A 271 5.05 19.91 17.45
C ASN A 271 5.03 19.48 18.93
N ASP A 272 6.22 19.47 19.54
CA ASP A 272 6.66 19.51 20.95
C ASP A 272 5.95 18.76 22.09
N SER A 273 4.96 17.91 21.86
CA SER A 273 4.52 16.99 22.94
C SER A 273 3.88 15.73 22.39
N ILE A 274 4.64 14.63 22.40
CA ILE A 274 4.18 13.28 22.06
C ILE A 274 3.14 12.76 23.07
N ASN A 275 3.12 13.29 24.30
CA ASN A 275 2.18 12.86 25.35
C ASN A 275 0.73 13.36 25.11
N LEU A 276 0.54 14.42 24.32
CA LEU A 276 -0.77 14.90 23.83
C LEU A 276 -1.03 14.46 22.39
N SER A 277 -0.59 13.25 21.99
CA SER A 277 -0.66 12.76 20.61
C SER A 277 -2.10 12.80 20.08
N ARG A 278 -2.37 13.86 19.30
CA ARG A 278 -3.62 14.09 18.58
C ARG A 278 -3.71 13.12 17.40
N LEU A 279 -3.90 11.84 17.73
CA LEU A 279 -4.08 10.74 16.81
C LEU A 279 -5.30 11.00 15.89
N ASP A 280 -6.24 11.83 16.34
CA ASP A 280 -7.36 12.35 15.54
C ASP A 280 -6.87 13.11 14.30
N LYS A 281 -5.85 13.96 14.46
CA LYS A 281 -5.27 14.73 13.35
C LYS A 281 -4.51 13.83 12.40
N PHE A 282 -3.82 12.82 12.91
CA PHE A 282 -3.13 11.82 12.10
C PHE A 282 -4.14 11.04 11.24
N TYR A 283 -5.18 10.45 11.84
CA TYR A 283 -6.18 9.69 11.08
C TYR A 283 -6.99 10.56 10.11
N ARG A 284 -7.26 11.82 10.44
CA ARG A 284 -7.87 12.76 9.51
C ARG A 284 -7.04 12.97 8.25
N ARG A 285 -5.72 13.20 8.42
CA ARG A 285 -4.80 13.38 7.30
C ARG A 285 -4.64 12.10 6.50
N LEU A 286 -4.52 10.96 7.18
CA LEU A 286 -4.43 9.65 6.56
C LEU A 286 -5.69 9.34 5.74
N THR A 287 -6.88 9.73 6.24
CA THR A 287 -8.15 9.61 5.51
C THR A 287 -8.13 10.42 4.21
N PHE A 288 -7.70 11.68 4.26
CA PHE A 288 -7.59 12.52 3.07
C PHE A 288 -6.59 11.94 2.06
N LEU A 289 -5.44 11.48 2.53
CA LEU A 289 -4.41 10.86 1.69
C LEU A 289 -4.93 9.57 1.02
N SER A 290 -5.64 8.72 1.78
CA SER A 290 -6.30 7.51 1.26
C SER A 290 -7.36 7.84 0.22
N LEU A 291 -8.15 8.90 0.42
CA LEU A 291 -9.14 9.35 -0.55
C LEU A 291 -8.47 9.82 -1.85
N CYS A 292 -7.42 10.64 -1.76
CA CYS A 292 -6.64 11.06 -2.92
C CYS A 292 -6.04 9.87 -3.67
N SER A 293 -5.51 8.88 -2.95
CA SER A 293 -4.98 7.64 -3.54
C SER A 293 -6.07 6.84 -4.27
N PHE A 294 -7.25 6.73 -3.68
CA PHE A 294 -8.39 6.06 -4.32
C PHE A 294 -8.84 6.78 -5.60
N VAL A 295 -8.99 8.11 -5.56
CA VAL A 295 -9.34 8.91 -6.74
C VAL A 295 -8.27 8.80 -7.82
N TYR A 296 -6.99 8.84 -7.45
CA TYR A 296 -5.89 8.62 -8.38
C TYR A 296 -5.94 7.23 -9.02
N TYR A 297 -6.21 6.17 -8.24
CA TYR A 297 -6.40 4.82 -8.77
C TYR A 297 -7.55 4.76 -9.79
N LEU A 298 -8.69 5.39 -9.49
CA LEU A 298 -9.83 5.48 -10.42
C LEU A 298 -9.46 6.25 -11.70
N TYR A 299 -8.71 7.35 -11.58
CA TYR A 299 -8.24 8.12 -12.72
C TYR A 299 -7.30 7.30 -13.62
N VAL A 300 -6.31 6.63 -13.03
CA VAL A 300 -5.41 5.70 -13.75
C VAL A 300 -6.23 4.64 -14.46
N ARG A 301 -7.20 4.05 -13.76
CA ARG A 301 -8.08 3.03 -14.33
C ARG A 301 -8.89 3.55 -15.52
N PHE A 302 -9.51 4.71 -15.39
CA PHE A 302 -10.28 5.34 -16.45
C PHE A 302 -9.39 5.68 -17.65
N TYR A 303 -8.22 6.27 -17.42
CA TYR A 303 -7.25 6.63 -18.46
C TYR A 303 -6.78 5.40 -19.28
N PHE A 304 -6.48 4.30 -18.60
CA PHE A 304 -6.08 3.05 -19.25
C PHE A 304 -7.27 2.26 -19.80
N TYR A 305 -8.51 2.50 -19.36
CA TYR A 305 -9.70 1.88 -19.96
C TYR A 305 -10.09 2.58 -21.26
N SER A 306 -10.20 3.91 -21.28
CA SER A 306 -10.64 4.65 -22.47
C SER A 306 -9.70 4.46 -23.67
N LYS A 307 -8.40 4.30 -23.42
CA LYS A 307 -7.42 3.99 -24.48
C LYS A 307 -7.50 2.55 -25.00
N ASP A 308 -8.15 1.61 -24.27
CA ASP A 308 -8.31 0.22 -24.73
C ASP A 308 -9.43 0.19 -25.79
N ASP A 309 -10.53 0.87 -25.52
CA ASP A 309 -11.67 0.98 -26.44
C ASP A 309 -11.28 1.71 -27.74
N THR A 310 -10.63 2.88 -27.66
CA THR A 310 -10.20 3.64 -28.85
C THR A 310 -9.19 2.89 -29.71
N HIS A 311 -8.38 2.00 -29.11
CA HIS A 311 -7.39 1.23 -29.87
C HIS A 311 -8.00 -0.02 -30.50
N ASN A 312 -8.92 -0.71 -29.82
CA ASN A 312 -9.63 -1.84 -30.39
C ASN A 312 -10.50 -1.39 -31.57
N SER A 313 -11.19 -0.25 -31.46
CA SER A 313 -11.97 0.29 -32.58
C SER A 313 -11.09 0.68 -33.78
N ALA A 314 -9.94 1.33 -33.56
CA ALA A 314 -9.00 1.63 -34.64
C ALA A 314 -8.36 0.38 -35.28
N ILE A 315 -8.23 -0.73 -34.54
CA ILE A 315 -7.77 -2.02 -35.07
C ILE A 315 -8.88 -2.68 -35.89
N GLU A 316 -10.12 -2.69 -35.41
CA GLU A 316 -11.28 -3.24 -36.11
C GLU A 316 -11.52 -2.51 -37.45
N GLU A 317 -11.40 -1.17 -37.47
CA GLU A 317 -11.45 -0.37 -38.70
C GLU A 317 -10.34 -0.74 -39.69
N HIS A 318 -9.11 -1.00 -39.21
CA HIS A 318 -7.99 -1.38 -40.06
C HIS A 318 -8.11 -2.84 -40.56
N GLU A 319 -8.69 -3.76 -39.78
CA GLU A 319 -8.98 -5.13 -40.21
C GLU A 319 -10.13 -5.17 -41.23
N GLN A 320 -11.19 -4.36 -41.03
CA GLN A 320 -12.29 -4.22 -41.99
C GLN A 320 -11.84 -3.58 -43.32
N GLY A 321 -11.01 -2.53 -43.26
CA GLY A 321 -10.45 -1.91 -44.47
C GLY A 321 -9.53 -2.85 -45.27
N ARG A 322 -8.82 -3.76 -44.59
CA ARG A 322 -7.96 -4.77 -45.23
C ARG A 322 -8.75 -5.90 -45.88
N ASN A 323 -9.82 -6.38 -45.24
CA ASN A 323 -10.71 -7.38 -45.83
C ASN A 323 -11.59 -6.81 -46.96
N GLY A 324 -11.95 -5.52 -46.90
CA GLY A 324 -12.69 -4.85 -47.97
C GLY A 324 -11.85 -4.58 -49.24
N SER A 325 -10.55 -4.30 -49.09
CA SER A 325 -9.64 -4.08 -50.22
C SER A 325 -9.32 -5.38 -50.99
N GLY A 326 -9.24 -6.53 -50.30
CA GLY A 326 -8.96 -7.83 -50.93
C GLY A 326 -10.11 -8.42 -51.76
N VAL A 327 -11.33 -7.90 -51.63
CA VAL A 327 -12.51 -8.39 -52.39
C VAL A 327 -12.63 -7.68 -53.76
N VAL A 328 -12.01 -6.52 -53.94
CA VAL A 328 -12.10 -5.76 -55.21
C VAL A 328 -11.13 -6.28 -56.28
N GLU A 329 -10.09 -7.05 -55.92
CA GLU A 329 -9.03 -7.46 -56.86
C GLU A 329 -9.19 -8.89 -57.43
N ILE A 330 -10.24 -9.64 -57.08
CA ILE A 330 -10.48 -11.02 -57.59
C ILE A 330 -11.61 -11.07 -58.64
N ALA A 331 -12.22 -9.93 -58.98
CA ALA A 331 -13.37 -9.88 -59.91
C ALA A 331 -13.05 -9.28 -61.30
N THR A 332 -11.79 -9.29 -61.74
CA THR A 332 -11.43 -9.00 -63.14
C THR A 332 -10.08 -9.64 -63.47
N VAL A 333 -10.08 -10.85 -64.03
CA VAL A 333 -9.42 -11.27 -65.28
C VAL A 333 -10.04 -12.58 -65.73
#